data_AF-A0A2A3DE17-F1
#
_entry.id   AF-A0A2A3DE17-F1
#
_cell.length_a   1.000
_cell.length_b   1.000
_cell.length_c   1.000
_cell.angle_alpha   90.00
_cell.angle_beta   90.00
_cell.angle_gamma   90.00
#
_symmetry.space_group_name_H-M   'P 1'
#
loop_
_entity.id
_entity.type
_entity.pdbx_description
1 polymer ?
#
loop_
_entity_poly.entity_id
_entity_poly.type
_entity_poly.pdbx_seq_one_letter_code
_entity_poly.pdbx_strand_id
1 'polypeptide(L)' 'MADIAILVRRLGVETGITDEQARELIRLIGTDWPSLLREARFLKRRH' A
#
# COMPACT_ATOMS: atom_id res chain seq x y z
N MET A 1 -0.57 -9.27 15.58
CA MET A 1 -0.52 -8.77 14.19
C MET A 1 -0.68 -7.25 14.18
N ALA A 2 0.36 -6.51 14.57
CA ALA A 2 0.35 -5.04 14.65
C ALA A 2 0.97 -4.38 13.41
N ASP A 3 1.61 -5.16 12.53
CA ASP A 3 2.48 -4.64 11.46
C ASP A 3 1.72 -4.21 10.20
N ILE A 4 0.62 -4.88 9.87
CA ILE A 4 -0.15 -4.59 8.64
C ILE A 4 -0.84 -3.22 8.72
N ALA A 5 -1.41 -2.86 9.87
CA ALA A 5 -2.07 -1.57 10.04
C ALA A 5 -1.09 -0.39 9.89
N ILE A 6 0.15 -0.56 10.35
CA ILE A 6 1.22 0.43 10.19
C ILE A 6 1.61 0.54 8.71
N LEU A 7 1.74 -0.59 8.01
CA LEU A 7 2.06 -0.60 6.58
C LEU A 7 0.97 0.05 5.73
N VAL A 8 -0.31 -0.24 6.00
CA VAL A 8 -1.46 0.37 5.33
C VAL A 8 -1.40 1.89 5.45
N ARG A 9 -1.25 2.39 6.69
CA ARG A 9 -1.25 3.83 6.94
C ARG A 9 -0.03 4.51 6.34
N ARG A 10 1.14 3.87 6.39
CA ARG A 10 2.36 4.38 5.79
C ARG A 10 2.25 4.44 4.26
N LEU A 11 1.65 3.44 3.62
CA LEU A 11 1.38 3.44 2.18
C LEU A 11 0.47 4.61 1.80
N GLY A 12 -0.62 4.82 2.54
CA GLY A 12 -1.53 5.95 2.30
C GLY A 12 -0.82 7.29 2.37
N VAL A 13 0.04 7.51 3.37
CA VAL A 13 0.81 8.76 3.52
C VAL A 13 1.83 8.95 2.40
N GLU A 14 2.58 7.90 2.04
CA GLU A 14 3.68 7.99 1.06
C GLU A 14 3.20 8.07 -0.40
N THR A 15 2.03 7.53 -0.69
CA THR A 15 1.56 7.34 -2.07
C THR A 15 0.21 7.98 -2.37
N GLY A 16 -0.53 8.40 -1.34
CA GLY A 16 -1.84 9.05 -1.48
C GLY A 16 -2.95 8.12 -1.95
N ILE A 17 -2.77 6.80 -1.77
CA ILE A 17 -3.81 5.78 -1.98
C ILE A 17 -4.66 5.62 -0.71
N THR A 18 -5.85 5.04 -0.84
CA THR A 18 -6.72 4.78 0.31
C THR A 18 -6.26 3.57 1.12
N ASP A 19 -6.68 3.50 2.38
CA ASP A 19 -6.39 2.36 3.26
C ASP A 19 -6.90 1.03 2.67
N GLU A 20 -8.07 1.03 2.01
CA GLU A 20 -8.59 -0.12 1.25
C GLU A 20 -7.60 -0.56 0.16
N GLN A 21 -7.13 0.37 -0.68
CA GLN A 21 -6.18 0.07 -1.76
C GLN A 21 -4.86 -0.48 -1.20
N ALA A 22 -4.35 0.11 -0.12
CA ALA A 22 -3.12 -0.36 0.52
C ALA A 22 -3.29 -1.77 1.12
N ARG A 23 -4.45 -2.06 1.71
CA ARG A 23 -4.75 -3.38 2.29
C ARG A 23 -4.91 -4.46 1.23
N GLU A 24 -5.49 -4.10 0.10
CA GLU A 24 -5.61 -4.97 -1.07
C GLU A 24 -4.23 -5.29 -1.67
N LEU A 25 -3.37 -4.28 -1.83
CA LEU A 25 -1.98 -4.49 -2.24
C LEU A 25 -1.23 -5.42 -1.30
N ILE A 26 -1.32 -5.21 0.01
CA ILE A 26 -0.67 -6.08 0.99
C ILE A 26 -1.19 -7.53 0.91
N ARG A 27 -2.47 -7.73 0.61
CA ARG A 27 -3.02 -9.07 0.39
C ARG A 27 -2.55 -9.71 -0.91
N LEU A 28 -2.37 -8.94 -1.97
CA LEU A 28 -2.02 -9.44 -3.31
C LEU A 28 -0.54 -9.76 -3.45
N ILE A 29 0.34 -8.88 -2.96
CA ILE A 29 1.80 -8.98 -3.16
C ILE A 29 2.59 -9.19 -1.86
N GLY A 30 1.92 -9.21 -0.71
CA GLY A 30 2.54 -9.37 0.59
C GLY A 30 3.04 -8.06 1.20
N THR A 31 3.96 -8.16 2.17
CA THR A 31 4.45 -7.02 2.95
C THR A 31 5.79 -6.46 2.46
N ASP A 32 6.20 -6.79 1.23
CA ASP A 32 7.46 -6.28 0.64
C ASP A 32 7.34 -4.79 0.31
N TRP A 33 8.03 -3.95 1.09
CA TRP A 33 7.88 -2.50 1.02
C TRP A 33 8.23 -1.87 -0.35
N PRO A 34 9.35 -2.24 -1.02
CA PRO A 34 9.66 -1.73 -2.35
C PRO A 34 8.58 -2.08 -3.39
N SER A 35 8.05 -3.30 -3.35
CA SER A 35 6.98 -3.73 -4.27
C SER A 35 5.67 -2.99 -3.98
N LEU A 36 5.31 -2.81 -2.72
CA LEU A 36 4.14 -2.06 -2.29
C LEU A 36 4.19 -0.59 -2.76
N LEU A 37 5.33 0.09 -2.56
CA LEU A 37 5.50 1.48 -3.01
C LEU A 37 5.38 1.62 -4.53
N ARG A 38 5.97 0.68 -5.29
CA ARG A 38 5.88 0.70 -6.75
C ARG A 38 4.44 0.56 -7.20
N GLU A 39 3.73 -0.44 -6.69
CA GLU A 39 2.36 -0.74 -7.10
C GLU A 39 1.39 0.35 -6.67
N ALA A 40 1.54 0.87 -5.45
CA ALA A 40 0.75 1.99 -4.95
C ALA A 40 0.93 3.27 -5.80
N ARG A 41 2.16 3.59 -6.23
CA ARG A 41 2.42 4.71 -7.15
C ARG A 41 1.85 4.48 -8.55
N PHE A 42 1.78 3.24 -9.00
CA PHE A 42 1.09 2.89 -10.26
C PHE A 42 -0.42 3.07 -10.14
N LEU A 43 -1.00 2.59 -9.04
CA LEU A 43 -2.41 2.76 -8.70
C LEU A 43 -2.81 4.24 -8.66
N LYS A 44 -2.01 5.08 -8.01
CA LYS A 44 -2.27 6.52 -7.94
C LYS A 44 -2.19 7.22 -9.30
N ARG A 45 -1.34 6.75 -10.21
CA ARG A 45 -1.25 7.33 -11.57
C ARG A 45 -2.41 6.91 -12.48
N ARG A 46 -3.16 5.87 -12.10
CA ARG A 46 -4.27 5.32 -12.88
C ARG A 46 -5.64 5.90 -12.48
N HIS A 47 -5.70 6.70 -11.40
CA HIS A 47 -6.91 7.31 -10.82
C HIS A 47 -6.73 8.82 -10.65
#